data_AF-A0A661CRB5-F1
#
_entry.id   AF-A0A661CRB5-F1
#
_cell.length_a   1.000
_cell.length_b   1.000
_cell.length_c   1.000
_cell.angle_alpha   90.00
_cell.angle_beta   90.00
_cell.angle_gamma   90.00
#
_symmetry.space_group_name_H-M   'P 1'
#
loop_
_entity.id
_entity.type
_entity.pdbx_description
1 polymer ?
#
loop_
_entity_poly.entity_id
_entity_poly.type
_entity_poly.pdbx_seq_one_letter_code
_entity_poly.pdbx_strand_id
1 'polypeptide(L)'
;MNELTELENEEYQEMGSYNHSYLQTRIAVLLSNDERFTPLVELSLDASQIDLSQFDIKAKEELKPDVCVYPKAKGVKERDIVKVSEMPYWQLK
;
A
#
# COMPACT_ATOMS: atom_id res chain seq x y z
N MET A 1 -4.37 10.31 -32.39
CA MET A 1 -4.37 9.71 -31.04
C MET A 1 -4.83 10.83 -30.13
N ASN A 2 -6.08 10.78 -29.67
CA ASN A 2 -6.76 11.93 -29.07
C ASN A 2 -6.29 12.15 -27.63
N GLU A 3 -6.03 13.41 -27.24
CA GLU A 3 -5.86 13.87 -25.85
C GLU A 3 -7.01 13.44 -24.91
N LEU A 4 -8.18 13.08 -25.46
CA LEU A 4 -9.35 12.59 -24.71
C LEU A 4 -9.16 11.19 -24.09
N THR A 5 -8.24 10.36 -24.59
CA THR A 5 -7.99 9.01 -24.01
C THR A 5 -7.06 9.03 -22.80
N GLU A 6 -6.34 10.12 -22.54
CA GLU A 6 -5.41 10.20 -21.40
C GLU A 6 -6.09 10.75 -20.13
N LEU A 7 -7.14 11.56 -20.27
CA LEU A 7 -7.91 12.11 -19.13
C LEU A 7 -8.82 11.08 -18.45
N GLU A 8 -9.23 10.01 -19.14
CA GLU A 8 -10.02 8.92 -18.54
C GLU A 8 -9.17 7.98 -17.66
N ASN A 9 -7.86 8.19 -17.52
CA ASN A 9 -6.96 7.19 -16.94
C ASN A 9 -6.49 7.48 -15.50
N GLU A 10 -6.66 8.71 -15.00
CA GLU A 10 -6.24 9.08 -13.64
C GLU A 10 -7.39 8.95 -12.62
N GLU A 11 -8.60 9.43 -12.93
CA GLU A 11 -9.78 9.29 -12.04
C GLU A 11 -10.23 7.82 -11.86
N TYR A 12 -10.07 6.98 -12.89
CA TYR A 12 -10.39 5.55 -12.80
C TYR A 12 -9.40 4.76 -11.94
N GLN A 13 -8.17 5.24 -11.75
CA GLN A 13 -7.19 4.56 -10.90
C GLN A 13 -7.45 4.77 -9.41
N GLU A 14 -8.11 5.85 -9.01
CA GLU A 14 -8.54 6.03 -7.62
C GLU A 14 -9.83 5.27 -7.27
N MET A 15 -10.63 4.88 -8.26
CA MET A 15 -11.91 4.21 -8.00
C MET A 15 -11.73 2.70 -7.80
N GLY A 16 -11.87 2.25 -6.56
CA GLY A 16 -11.85 0.82 -6.23
C GLY A 16 -12.93 0.03 -7.00
N SER A 17 -12.52 -1.02 -7.71
CA SER A 17 -13.45 -1.97 -8.35
C SER A 17 -13.88 -3.07 -7.39
N TYR A 18 -15.01 -3.73 -7.66
CA TYR A 18 -15.49 -4.87 -6.86
C TYR A 18 -14.40 -5.95 -6.68
N ASN A 19 -13.71 -6.30 -7.75
CA ASN A 19 -12.64 -7.31 -7.72
C ASN A 19 -11.43 -6.83 -6.93
N HIS A 20 -11.05 -5.56 -7.07
CA HIS A 20 -9.98 -4.95 -6.29
C HIS A 20 -10.31 -5.01 -4.78
N SER A 21 -11.48 -4.52 -4.38
CA SER A 21 -11.92 -4.56 -2.98
C SER A 21 -12.05 -5.97 -2.44
N TYR A 22 -12.56 -6.92 -3.24
CA TYR A 22 -12.66 -8.32 -2.85
C TYR A 22 -11.28 -8.92 -2.58
N LEU A 23 -10.32 -8.73 -3.49
CA LEU A 23 -8.97 -9.28 -3.35
C LEU A 23 -8.21 -8.62 -2.20
N GLN A 24 -8.23 -7.29 -2.12
CA GLN A 24 -7.59 -6.52 -1.03
C GLN A 24 -8.09 -7.00 0.34
N THR A 25 -9.41 -7.14 0.50
CA THR A 25 -10.03 -7.63 1.74
C THR A 25 -9.59 -9.06 2.04
N ARG A 26 -9.60 -9.96 1.05
CA ARG A 26 -9.21 -11.37 1.23
C ARG A 26 -7.74 -11.50 1.63
N ILE A 27 -6.85 -10.72 1.02
CA ILE A 27 -5.43 -10.69 1.34
C ILE A 27 -5.23 -10.18 2.78
N ALA A 28 -5.85 -9.06 3.13
CA ALA A 28 -5.77 -8.51 4.49
C ALA A 28 -6.26 -9.51 5.55
N VAL A 29 -7.41 -10.17 5.34
CA VAL A 29 -7.94 -11.18 6.27
C VAL A 29 -7.01 -12.38 6.40
N LEU A 30 -6.46 -12.89 5.30
CA LEU A 30 -5.53 -14.02 5.34
C LEU A 30 -4.28 -13.69 6.14
N LEU A 31 -3.72 -12.50 5.95
CA LEU A 31 -2.54 -12.04 6.66
C LEU A 31 -2.83 -11.73 8.13
N SER A 32 -4.01 -11.20 8.46
CA SER A 32 -4.38 -10.89 9.85
C SER A 32 -4.63 -12.14 10.69
N ASN A 33 -4.91 -13.29 10.06
CA ASN A 33 -5.06 -14.56 10.77
C ASN A 33 -3.71 -15.15 11.24
N ASP A 34 -2.58 -14.60 10.79
CA ASP A 34 -1.26 -14.97 11.24
C ASP A 34 -0.74 -13.92 12.24
N GLU A 35 -0.53 -14.35 13.50
CA GLU A 35 -0.12 -13.45 14.59
C GLU A 35 1.24 -12.76 14.37
N ARG A 36 2.02 -13.22 13.38
CA ARG A 36 3.30 -12.59 13.01
C ARG A 36 3.09 -11.27 12.28
N PHE A 37 1.92 -11.05 11.70
CA PHE A 37 1.68 -9.95 10.77
C PHE A 37 0.62 -8.97 11.27
N THR A 38 0.70 -7.75 10.76
CA THR A 38 -0.33 -6.73 10.87
C THR A 38 -0.51 -6.07 9.52
N PRO A 39 -1.53 -6.50 8.75
CA PRO A 39 -1.86 -5.87 7.49
C PRO A 39 -2.53 -4.52 7.74
N LEU A 40 -2.12 -3.50 6.98
CA LEU A 40 -2.70 -2.16 6.96
C LEU A 40 -3.04 -1.82 5.52
N VAL A 41 -4.28 -1.41 5.26
CA VAL A 41 -4.75 -1.05 3.91
C VAL A 41 -4.64 0.46 3.71
N GLU A 42 -4.40 0.89 2.48
CA GLU A 42 -4.42 2.32 2.07
C GLU A 42 -3.45 3.24 2.84
N LEU A 43 -2.34 2.69 3.36
CA LEU A 43 -1.36 3.46 4.12
C LEU A 43 -0.27 4.04 3.19
N SER A 44 -0.08 5.35 3.21
CA SER A 44 1.02 5.97 2.48
C SER A 44 2.38 5.67 3.12
N LEU A 45 3.36 5.36 2.28
CA LEU A 45 4.75 5.12 2.66
C LEU A 45 5.63 6.24 2.13
N ASP A 46 6.48 6.80 2.99
CA ASP A 46 7.56 7.69 2.59
C ASP A 46 8.69 6.89 1.94
N ALA A 47 8.80 7.02 0.62
CA ALA A 47 9.81 6.34 -0.17
C ALA A 47 10.98 7.25 -0.56
N SER A 48 11.04 8.49 -0.04
CA SER A 48 12.10 9.46 -0.37
C SER A 48 13.51 8.95 -0.10
N GLN A 49 13.66 7.97 0.80
CA GLN A 49 14.94 7.40 1.21
C GLN A 49 15.31 6.12 0.44
N ILE A 50 14.49 5.65 -0.52
CA ILE A 50 14.68 4.38 -1.21
C ILE A 50 14.82 4.61 -2.71
N ASP A 51 15.88 4.03 -3.28
CA ASP A 51 15.99 3.97 -4.73
C ASP A 51 15.04 2.89 -5.28
N LEU A 52 13.87 3.36 -5.73
CA LEU A 52 12.84 2.52 -6.32
C LEU A 52 13.09 2.23 -7.81
N SER A 53 14.10 2.85 -8.43
CA SER A 53 14.43 2.61 -9.84
C SER A 53 14.80 1.16 -10.13
N GLN A 54 15.35 0.45 -9.14
CA GLN A 54 15.66 -0.98 -9.23
C GLN A 54 14.43 -1.88 -9.40
N PHE A 55 13.24 -1.40 -9.05
CA PHE A 55 11.97 -2.12 -9.13
C PHE A 55 11.09 -1.64 -10.30
N ASP A 56 11.62 -0.78 -11.18
CA ASP A 56 10.87 -0.13 -12.27
C ASP A 56 9.65 0.68 -11.78
N ILE A 57 9.71 1.16 -10.53
CA ILE A 57 8.64 1.98 -9.93
C ILE A 57 8.99 3.45 -10.15
N LYS A 58 8.08 4.18 -10.83
CA LYS A 58 8.26 5.60 -11.18
C LYS A 58 8.00 6.58 -10.03
N ALA A 59 7.47 6.10 -8.90
CA ALA A 59 7.17 6.92 -7.74
C ALA A 59 8.48 7.38 -7.07
N LYS A 60 8.65 8.69 -6.86
CA LYS A 60 9.90 9.27 -6.34
C LYS A 60 9.92 9.48 -4.83
N GLU A 61 8.77 9.71 -4.21
CA GLU A 61 8.71 10.21 -2.82
C GLU A 61 7.67 9.50 -1.95
N GLU A 62 6.62 8.94 -2.56
CA GLU A 62 5.53 8.31 -1.84
C GLU A 62 5.03 7.07 -2.58
N LEU A 63 4.78 6.01 -1.82
CA LEU A 63 4.09 4.82 -2.30
C LEU A 63 2.76 4.70 -1.57
N LYS A 64 1.69 4.39 -2.30
CA LYS A 64 0.38 4.09 -1.73
C LYS A 64 -0.03 2.68 -2.16
N PRO A 65 0.48 1.63 -1.49
CA PRO A 65 0.09 0.26 -1.78
C PRO A 65 -1.31 -0.05 -1.22
N ASP A 66 -2.01 -0.97 -1.88
CA ASP A 66 -3.32 -1.47 -1.42
C ASP A 66 -3.21 -2.15 -0.05
N VAL A 67 -2.10 -2.85 0.21
CA VAL A 67 -1.84 -3.57 1.46
C VAL A 67 -0.36 -3.47 1.85
N CYS A 68 -0.10 -2.92 3.05
CA CYS A 68 1.17 -2.99 3.75
C CYS A 68 1.14 -4.12 4.78
N VAL A 69 2.28 -4.77 5.04
CA VAL A 69 2.37 -5.81 6.07
C VAL A 69 3.53 -5.51 7.01
N TYR A 70 3.23 -5.33 8.29
CA TYR A 70 4.23 -5.10 9.31
C TYR A 70 4.38 -6.32 10.23
N PRO A 71 5.57 -6.60 10.77
CA PRO A 71 5.72 -7.49 11.90
C PRO A 71 4.89 -6.96 13.07
N LYS A 72 4.03 -7.81 13.63
CA LYS A 72 3.11 -7.57 14.77
C LYS A 72 3.11 -6.11 15.30
N ALA A 73 2.25 -5.27 14.74
CA ALA A 73 2.13 -3.88 15.15
C ALA A 73 1.41 -3.75 16.50
N LYS A 74 1.80 -2.75 17.28
CA LYS A 74 1.23 -2.44 18.59
C LYS A 74 -0.09 -1.66 18.43
N GLY A 75 -1.16 -2.37 18.06
CA GLY A 75 -2.55 -1.90 18.15
C GLY A 75 -2.87 -0.54 17.51
N VAL A 76 -4.00 0.03 17.94
CA VAL A 76 -4.45 1.37 17.51
C VAL A 76 -3.51 2.43 18.07
N LYS A 77 -3.16 3.42 17.24
CA LYS A 77 -2.34 4.57 17.64
C LYS A 77 -3.22 5.68 18.22
N GLU A 78 -2.69 6.45 19.18
CA GLU A 78 -3.41 7.59 19.77
C GLU A 78 -3.68 8.72 18.78
N ARG A 79 -2.85 8.82 17.74
CA ARG A 79 -3.01 9.76 16.64
C ARG A 79 -3.07 8.98 15.34
N ASP A 80 -3.90 9.45 14.43
CA ASP A 80 -3.98 8.88 13.10
C ASP A 80 -2.68 9.15 12.33
N ILE A 81 -2.21 8.15 11.59
CA ILE A 81 -0.94 8.19 10.87
C ILE A 81 -1.24 7.97 9.40
N VAL A 82 -1.18 9.06 8.62
CA VAL A 82 -1.50 9.03 7.19
C VAL A 82 -0.30 8.58 6.36
N LYS A 83 0.93 8.82 6.83
CA LYS A 83 2.18 8.47 6.15
C LYS A 83 3.22 7.91 7.12
N VAL A 84 3.87 6.81 6.76
CA VAL A 84 4.93 6.18 7.56
C VAL A 84 6.24 6.07 6.78
N SER A 85 7.37 6.34 7.44
CA SER A 85 8.71 6.13 6.87
C SER A 85 9.26 4.73 7.16
N GLU A 86 8.60 3.97 8.04
CA GLU A 86 8.95 2.58 8.30
C GLU A 86 8.44 1.71 7.14
N MET A 87 9.36 1.13 6.39
CA MET A 87 9.01 0.19 5.32
C MET A 87 8.52 -1.14 5.90
N PRO A 88 7.51 -1.77 5.27
CA PRO A 88 7.09 -3.12 5.63
C PRO A 88 8.27 -4.10 5.42
N TYR A 89 8.90 -4.52 6.52
CA TYR A 89 10.07 -5.39 6.51
C TYR A 89 9.65 -6.85 6.69
N TRP A 90 10.03 -7.71 5.74
CA TRP A 90 9.90 -9.16 5.86
C TRP A 90 11.22 -9.76 6.37
N GLN A 91 11.28 -10.18 7.63
CA GLN A 91 12.32 -11.10 8.11
C GLN A 91 11.69 -12.47 8.38
N LEU A 92 11.76 -13.38 7.40
CA LEU A 92 11.68 -14.81 7.65
C LEU A 92 13.03 -15.23 8.27
N LYS A 93 13.06 -15.42 9.58
CA LYS A 93 14.10 -16.20 10.26
C LYS A 93 13.66 -17.65 10.34
#